data_AF-A0A962UA76-F1
#
_entry.id   AF-A0A962UA76-F1
#
_cell.length_a   1.000
_cell.length_b   1.000
_cell.length_c   1.000
_cell.angle_alpha   90.00
_cell.angle_beta   90.00
_cell.angle_gamma   90.00
#
_symmetry.space_group_name_H-M   'P 1'
#
loop_
_entity.id
_entity.type
_entity.pdbx_description
1 polymer ?
#
loop_
_entity_poly.entity_id
_entity_poly.type
_entity_poly.pdbx_seq_one_letter_code
_entity_poly.pdbx_strand_id
1 'polypeptide(L)'
;MQDVLDTFAVHAVKLDQRFAKELFHHLKARWVSAEAARTLPATAVARRGAALNGQHLGCYTAQCYVERAWPLTRRWELVRIAAGSRTFEAIRRDIEDHFARGRTLPPAARTQRVNRHETPVVVLLPSLCLEGNVPHRLLDEIRQTFPRLVFLIDTGPAEPPWLPDDVTLARPMLDIETEQAQLDLFDATQDFIDHRLYGST
;
A
#
# COMPACT_ATOMS: atom_id res chain seq x y z
N MET A 1 -12.84 30.65 -15.70
CA MET A 1 -11.83 29.64 -15.31
C MET A 1 -10.61 30.32 -14.68
N GLN A 2 -10.10 31.40 -15.30
CA GLN A 2 -9.08 32.27 -14.71
C GLN A 2 -9.52 32.89 -13.37
N ASP A 3 -10.73 33.46 -13.28
CA ASP A 3 -11.27 34.02 -12.02
C ASP A 3 -11.38 33.01 -10.87
N VAL A 4 -11.60 31.72 -11.18
CA VAL A 4 -11.66 30.67 -10.15
C VAL A 4 -10.26 30.39 -9.62
N LEU A 5 -9.27 30.29 -10.51
CA LEU A 5 -7.86 30.12 -10.16
C LEU A 5 -7.32 31.33 -9.37
N ASP A 6 -7.72 32.54 -9.76
CA ASP A 6 -7.34 33.78 -9.07
C ASP A 6 -8.00 33.90 -7.68
N THR A 7 -9.25 33.42 -7.53
CA THR A 7 -9.92 33.33 -6.22
C THR A 7 -9.22 32.33 -5.29
N PHE A 8 -8.74 31.20 -5.82
CA PHE A 8 -7.91 30.26 -5.05
C PHE A 8 -6.53 30.84 -4.70
N ALA A 9 -5.94 31.64 -5.59
CA ALA A 9 -4.65 32.29 -5.37
C ALA A 9 -4.69 33.33 -4.23
N VAL A 10 -5.79 34.07 -4.07
CA VAL A 10 -5.98 35.02 -2.94
C VAL A 10 -6.12 34.30 -1.59
N HIS A 11 -6.65 33.07 -1.59
CA HIS A 11 -6.69 32.22 -0.39
C HIS A 11 -5.41 31.38 -0.18
N ALA A 12 -4.53 31.33 -1.18
CA ALA A 12 -3.26 30.58 -1.13
C ALA A 12 -2.16 31.26 -0.30
N VAL A 13 -2.42 32.46 0.26
CA VAL A 13 -1.44 33.26 1.01
C VAL A 13 -0.76 32.51 2.16
N LYS A 14 -1.35 31.41 2.68
CA LYS A 14 -0.62 30.35 3.41
C LYS A 14 -1.31 29.01 3.25
N LEU A 15 -1.24 28.40 2.07
CA LEU A 15 -1.60 26.98 1.95
C LEU A 15 -0.55 26.17 2.72
N ASP A 16 -0.78 25.92 4.02
CA ASP A 16 0.12 25.18 4.91
C ASP A 16 0.66 23.96 4.16
N GLN A 17 1.98 23.75 4.15
CA GLN A 17 2.60 22.59 3.53
C GLN A 17 1.92 21.29 3.99
N ARG A 18 1.46 21.25 5.25
CA ARG A 18 0.68 20.15 5.80
C ARG A 18 -0.64 19.96 5.07
N PHE A 19 -1.39 21.04 4.81
CA PHE A 19 -2.64 21.00 4.08
C PHE A 19 -2.43 20.61 2.61
N ALA A 20 -1.38 21.13 1.96
CA ALA A 20 -1.01 20.75 0.60
C ALA A 20 -0.71 19.24 0.51
N LYS A 21 0.10 18.72 1.45
CA LYS A 21 0.37 17.28 1.58
C LYS A 21 -0.92 16.51 1.82
N GLU A 22 -1.77 16.99 2.72
CA GLU A 22 -3.02 16.32 3.07
C GLU A 22 -3.95 16.18 1.86
N LEU A 23 -4.17 17.27 1.14
CA LEU A 23 -4.97 17.31 -0.09
C LEU A 23 -4.36 16.42 -1.17
N PHE A 24 -3.04 16.47 -1.34
CA PHE A 24 -2.34 15.66 -2.32
C PHE A 24 -2.51 14.16 -2.06
N HIS A 25 -2.40 13.70 -0.80
CA HIS A 25 -2.71 12.32 -0.41
C HIS A 25 -4.15 11.93 -0.79
N HIS A 26 -5.12 12.81 -0.59
CA HIS A 26 -6.51 12.53 -0.97
C HIS A 26 -6.73 12.47 -2.49
N LEU A 27 -6.01 13.28 -3.25
CA LEU A 27 -6.09 13.30 -4.71
C LEU A 27 -5.42 12.08 -5.34
N LYS A 28 -4.19 11.74 -4.90
CA LYS A 28 -3.45 10.60 -5.46
C LYS A 28 -4.18 9.26 -5.23
N ALA A 29 -4.87 9.11 -4.10
CA ALA A 29 -5.68 7.93 -3.84
C ALA A 29 -6.80 7.73 -4.89
N ARG A 30 -7.23 8.79 -5.58
CA ARG A 30 -8.23 8.71 -6.66
C ARG A 30 -7.65 8.28 -8.01
N TRP A 31 -6.33 8.22 -8.14
CA TRP A 31 -5.67 7.80 -9.39
C TRP A 31 -5.77 6.28 -9.62
N VAL A 32 -6.03 5.51 -8.56
CA VAL A 32 -6.37 4.09 -8.66
C VAL A 32 -7.89 3.87 -8.61
N SER A 33 -8.35 2.78 -9.25
CA SER A 33 -9.78 2.45 -9.29
C SER A 33 -10.34 2.18 -7.88
N ALA A 34 -11.51 2.77 -7.60
CA ALA A 34 -12.23 2.52 -6.36
C ALA A 34 -12.72 1.07 -6.26
N GLU A 35 -13.05 0.43 -7.38
CA GLU A 35 -13.48 -0.97 -7.42
C GLU A 35 -12.31 -1.90 -7.07
N ALA A 36 -11.15 -1.66 -7.69
CA ALA A 36 -9.96 -2.44 -7.39
C ALA A 36 -9.52 -2.27 -5.93
N ALA A 37 -9.56 -1.05 -5.38
CA ALA A 37 -9.23 -0.79 -3.98
C ALA A 37 -10.21 -1.47 -3.00
N ARG A 38 -11.48 -1.65 -3.36
CA ARG A 38 -12.48 -2.34 -2.51
C ARG A 38 -12.18 -3.83 -2.32
N THR A 39 -11.33 -4.42 -3.16
CA THR A 39 -10.86 -5.80 -2.98
C THR A 39 -10.14 -5.97 -1.64
N LEU A 40 -9.36 -4.98 -1.18
CA LEU A 40 -8.62 -5.05 0.09
C LEU A 40 -9.52 -5.26 1.33
N PRO A 41 -10.54 -4.43 1.59
CA PRO A 41 -11.43 -4.64 2.73
C PRO A 41 -12.32 -5.89 2.54
N ALA A 42 -12.71 -6.23 1.31
CA ALA A 42 -13.50 -7.43 1.04
C ALA A 42 -12.71 -8.71 1.37
N THR A 43 -11.44 -8.78 1.00
CA THR A 43 -10.57 -9.93 1.29
C THR A 43 -10.20 -10.00 2.77
N ALA A 44 -10.07 -8.86 3.45
CA ALA A 44 -9.91 -8.81 4.90
C ALA A 44 -11.05 -9.53 5.65
N VAL A 45 -12.30 -9.28 5.24
CA VAL A 45 -13.49 -9.93 5.83
C VAL A 45 -13.52 -11.42 5.51
N ALA A 46 -13.19 -11.79 4.27
CA ALA A 46 -13.19 -13.19 3.82
C ALA A 46 -11.96 -13.99 4.27
N ARG A 47 -10.97 -13.35 4.93
CA ARG A 47 -9.63 -13.90 5.23
C ARG A 47 -8.93 -14.48 4.01
N ARG A 48 -9.13 -13.81 2.87
CA ARG A 48 -8.53 -14.13 1.57
C ARG A 48 -7.36 -13.19 1.27
N GLY A 49 -6.60 -13.50 0.23
CA GLY A 49 -5.58 -12.58 -0.29
C GLY A 49 -6.15 -11.62 -1.32
N ALA A 50 -5.52 -10.47 -1.47
CA ALA A 50 -5.70 -9.61 -2.62
C ALA A 50 -4.43 -9.65 -3.48
N ALA A 51 -4.61 -9.54 -4.78
CA ALA A 51 -3.53 -9.31 -5.73
C ALA A 51 -3.80 -8.00 -6.46
N LEU A 52 -2.77 -7.19 -6.67
CA LEU A 52 -2.85 -5.98 -7.47
C LEU A 52 -1.78 -6.02 -8.53
N ASN A 53 -2.17 -5.59 -9.72
CA ASN A 53 -1.24 -5.38 -10.80
C ASN A 53 -0.67 -3.95 -10.74
N GLY A 54 0.60 -3.83 -11.08
CA GLY A 54 1.35 -2.58 -11.05
C GLY A 54 2.84 -2.86 -11.02
N GLN A 55 3.60 -2.11 -11.81
CA GLN A 55 5.06 -2.17 -11.83
C GLN A 55 5.68 -1.54 -10.58
N HIS A 56 5.01 -0.56 -9.98
CA HIS A 56 5.53 0.26 -8.88
C HIS A 56 4.85 -0.02 -7.54
N LEU A 57 4.26 -1.22 -7.39
CA LEU A 57 3.46 -1.61 -6.23
C LEU A 57 4.24 -1.52 -4.92
N GLY A 58 5.53 -1.86 -4.94
CA GLY A 58 6.48 -1.70 -3.83
C GLY A 58 6.51 -0.31 -3.19
N CYS A 59 6.29 0.74 -4.00
CA CYS A 59 6.59 2.13 -3.63
C CYS A 59 5.30 2.95 -3.50
N TYR A 60 4.75 3.35 -4.64
CA TYR A 60 3.71 4.37 -4.76
C TYR A 60 2.31 3.74 -4.83
N THR A 61 2.16 2.72 -5.68
CA THR A 61 0.84 2.24 -6.09
C THR A 61 0.11 1.52 -4.96
N ALA A 62 0.79 0.67 -4.18
CA ALA A 62 0.16 0.03 -3.01
C ALA A 62 -0.39 1.06 -2.02
N GLN A 63 0.34 2.15 -1.77
CA GLN A 63 -0.11 3.18 -0.86
C GLN A 63 -1.40 3.84 -1.35
N CYS A 64 -1.50 4.14 -2.65
CA CYS A 64 -2.71 4.72 -3.23
C CYS A 64 -3.91 3.77 -3.12
N TYR A 65 -3.72 2.48 -3.32
CA TYR A 65 -4.76 1.47 -3.11
C TYR A 65 -5.22 1.39 -1.65
N VAL A 66 -4.30 1.39 -0.70
CA VAL A 66 -4.63 1.34 0.73
C VAL A 66 -5.36 2.63 1.16
N GLU A 67 -4.87 3.80 0.77
CA GLU A 67 -5.54 5.08 1.03
C GLU A 67 -6.94 5.13 0.43
N ARG A 68 -7.13 4.55 -0.78
CA ARG A 68 -8.43 4.50 -1.46
C ARG A 68 -9.40 3.48 -0.84
N ALA A 69 -8.88 2.40 -0.28
CA ALA A 69 -9.66 1.36 0.41
C ALA A 69 -10.24 1.85 1.74
N TRP A 70 -9.51 2.70 2.46
CA TRP A 70 -9.94 3.28 3.75
C TRP A 70 -9.89 4.82 3.73
N PRO A 71 -10.68 5.49 2.88
CA PRO A 71 -10.55 6.92 2.62
C PRO A 71 -10.91 7.82 3.81
N LEU A 72 -11.67 7.28 4.78
CA LEU A 72 -12.12 7.99 5.97
C LEU A 72 -11.14 7.90 7.15
N THR A 73 -10.06 7.13 7.04
CA THR A 73 -9.09 6.97 8.11
C THR A 73 -7.66 6.81 7.58
N ARG A 74 -6.72 7.53 8.20
CA ARG A 74 -5.28 7.31 7.99
C ARG A 74 -4.68 6.32 8.98
N ARG A 75 -5.53 5.73 9.82
CA ARG A 75 -5.15 4.70 10.78
C ARG A 75 -5.17 3.36 10.05
N TRP A 76 -4.11 3.11 9.30
CA TRP A 76 -3.76 1.83 8.69
C TRP A 76 -2.23 1.72 8.67
N GLU A 77 -1.72 0.51 8.55
CA GLU A 77 -0.28 0.26 8.44
C GLU A 77 -0.01 -0.50 7.13
N LEU A 78 1.02 -0.10 6.40
CA LEU A 78 1.51 -0.80 5.21
C LEU A 78 2.89 -1.38 5.53
N VAL A 79 2.97 -2.70 5.60
CA VAL A 79 4.21 -3.44 5.85
C VAL A 79 4.76 -3.92 4.53
N ARG A 80 5.99 -3.51 4.20
CA ARG A 80 6.67 -3.94 2.97
C ARG A 80 7.62 -5.09 3.29
N ILE A 81 7.39 -6.23 2.64
CA ILE A 81 8.26 -7.40 2.78
C ILE A 81 9.43 -7.27 1.82
N ALA A 82 10.63 -7.61 2.28
CA ALA A 82 11.81 -7.57 1.43
C ALA A 82 11.70 -8.65 0.33
N ALA A 83 12.07 -8.33 -0.91
CA ALA A 83 12.00 -9.28 -2.03
C ALA A 83 12.86 -10.55 -1.84
N GLY A 84 13.85 -10.50 -0.96
CA GLY A 84 14.68 -11.65 -0.57
C GLY A 84 14.06 -12.55 0.50
N SER A 85 12.98 -12.13 1.16
CA SER A 85 12.30 -12.89 2.22
C SER A 85 11.40 -13.95 1.60
N ARG A 86 11.98 -15.10 1.26
CA ARG A 86 11.30 -16.21 0.54
C ARG A 86 10.87 -17.38 1.44
N THR A 87 11.10 -17.27 2.75
CA THR A 87 10.74 -18.30 3.74
C THR A 87 9.76 -17.74 4.77
N PHE A 88 8.99 -18.63 5.41
CA PHE A 88 8.07 -18.25 6.48
C PHE A 88 8.76 -17.41 7.55
N GLU A 89 9.90 -17.87 8.06
CA GLU A 89 10.65 -17.19 9.12
C GLU A 89 11.17 -15.81 8.70
N ALA A 90 11.59 -15.64 7.45
CA ALA A 90 12.05 -14.36 6.94
C ALA A 90 10.90 -13.35 6.85
N ILE A 91 9.77 -13.77 6.25
CA ILE A 91 8.57 -12.91 6.11
C ILE A 91 7.99 -12.58 7.49
N ARG A 92 7.90 -13.58 8.39
CA ARG A 92 7.46 -13.39 9.78
C ARG A 92 8.32 -12.34 10.48
N ARG A 93 9.64 -12.40 10.30
CA ARG A 93 10.57 -11.43 10.89
C ARG A 93 10.35 -10.03 10.32
N ASP A 94 10.20 -9.87 9.01
CA ASP A 94 9.94 -8.55 8.40
C ASP A 94 8.67 -7.91 8.98
N ILE A 95 7.59 -8.69 9.13
CA ILE A 95 6.34 -8.23 9.76
C ILE A 95 6.58 -7.84 11.22
N GLU A 96 7.20 -8.70 12.00
CA GLU A 96 7.46 -8.48 13.43
C GLU A 96 8.43 -7.33 13.70
N ASP A 97 9.42 -7.10 12.83
CA ASP A 97 10.39 -6.02 12.88
C ASP A 97 9.70 -4.67 12.68
N HIS A 98 8.77 -4.57 11.72
CA HIS A 98 7.95 -3.37 11.50
C HIS A 98 7.22 -2.91 12.77
N PHE A 99 6.60 -3.85 13.50
CA PHE A 99 5.85 -3.53 14.72
C PHE A 99 6.69 -3.42 15.99
N ALA A 100 7.87 -4.03 16.00
CA ALA A 100 8.81 -3.91 17.12
C ALA A 100 9.39 -2.50 17.22
N ARG A 101 9.53 -1.76 16.10
CA ARG A 101 10.05 -0.39 16.05
C ARG A 101 11.36 -0.24 16.83
N GLY A 102 12.29 -1.19 16.62
CA GLY A 102 13.60 -1.23 17.27
C GLY A 102 13.62 -1.75 18.71
N ARG A 103 12.48 -2.18 19.27
CA ARG A 103 12.43 -2.75 20.63
C ARG A 103 12.81 -4.23 20.62
N THR A 104 13.67 -4.63 21.54
CA THR A 104 13.95 -6.05 21.81
C THR A 104 12.75 -6.66 22.54
N LEU A 105 12.07 -7.59 21.87
CA LEU A 105 10.89 -8.28 22.39
C LEU A 105 11.07 -9.80 22.22
N PRO A 106 10.61 -10.62 23.17
CA PRO A 106 10.54 -12.07 22.98
C PRO A 106 9.66 -12.42 21.77
N PRO A 107 9.96 -13.48 20.99
CA PRO A 107 9.23 -13.83 19.76
C PRO A 107 7.70 -13.85 19.93
N ALA A 108 7.20 -14.51 20.97
CA ALA A 108 5.75 -14.58 21.25
C ALA A 108 5.10 -13.20 21.46
N ALA A 109 5.83 -12.27 22.10
CA ALA A 109 5.35 -10.91 22.32
C ALA A 109 5.32 -10.10 21.00
N ARG A 110 6.22 -10.39 20.06
CA ARG A 110 6.24 -9.76 18.73
C ARG A 110 5.02 -10.16 17.94
N THR A 111 4.78 -11.46 17.78
CA THR A 111 3.62 -11.99 17.06
C THR A 111 2.32 -11.50 17.69
N GLN A 112 2.23 -11.50 19.03
CA GLN A 112 1.06 -10.99 19.74
C GLN A 112 0.83 -9.49 19.49
N ARG A 113 1.88 -8.69 19.39
CA ARG A 113 1.78 -7.26 19.10
C ARG A 113 1.19 -7.00 17.72
N VAL A 114 1.60 -7.78 16.72
CA VAL A 114 1.01 -7.75 15.37
C VAL A 114 -0.47 -8.11 15.42
N ASN A 115 -0.81 -9.25 16.05
CA ASN A 115 -2.18 -9.76 16.09
C ASN A 115 -3.15 -8.93 16.95
N ARG A 116 -2.64 -8.10 17.87
CA ARG A 116 -3.46 -7.17 18.67
C ARG A 116 -3.66 -5.81 18.00
N HIS A 117 -3.06 -5.55 16.84
CA HIS A 117 -3.23 -4.26 16.16
C HIS A 117 -4.71 -3.99 15.86
N GLU A 118 -5.21 -2.80 16.21
CA GLU A 118 -6.64 -2.47 16.09
C GLU A 118 -7.01 -1.98 14.69
N THR A 119 -6.06 -1.37 14.00
CA THR A 119 -6.27 -0.81 12.67
C THR A 119 -5.97 -1.83 11.58
N PRO A 120 -6.49 -1.64 10.35
CA PRO A 120 -6.09 -2.44 9.21
C PRO A 120 -4.58 -2.44 9.03
N VAL A 121 -4.02 -3.61 8.77
CA VAL A 121 -2.61 -3.78 8.43
C VAL A 121 -2.55 -4.54 7.12
N VAL A 122 -1.94 -3.91 6.11
CA VAL A 122 -1.73 -4.47 4.79
C VAL A 122 -0.28 -4.88 4.67
N VAL A 123 -0.03 -6.14 4.33
CA VAL A 123 1.30 -6.69 4.07
C VAL A 123 1.48 -6.79 2.57
N LEU A 124 2.40 -6.00 2.03
CA LEU A 124 2.79 -6.07 0.63
C LEU A 124 3.84 -7.17 0.45
N LEU A 125 3.43 -8.23 -0.26
CA LEU A 125 4.25 -9.37 -0.60
C LEU A 125 4.70 -9.29 -2.07
N PRO A 126 6.00 -9.12 -2.33
CA PRO A 126 6.55 -9.27 -3.69
C PRO A 126 6.21 -10.65 -4.28
N SER A 127 5.83 -10.71 -5.56
CA SER A 127 5.62 -11.99 -6.28
C SER A 127 6.82 -12.93 -6.17
N LEU A 128 8.04 -12.37 -6.20
CA LEU A 128 9.30 -13.09 -6.03
C LEU A 128 9.43 -13.86 -4.70
N CYS A 129 8.65 -13.51 -3.67
CA CYS A 129 8.61 -14.24 -2.41
C CYS A 129 7.83 -15.57 -2.55
N LEU A 130 6.92 -15.63 -3.52
CA LEU A 130 6.01 -16.74 -3.75
C LEU A 130 6.43 -17.60 -4.96
N GLU A 131 7.14 -17.00 -5.92
CA GLU A 131 7.66 -17.68 -7.11
C GLU A 131 8.61 -18.83 -6.75
N GLY A 132 8.32 -20.04 -7.26
CA GLY A 132 9.14 -21.25 -7.06
C GLY A 132 8.86 -22.02 -5.76
N ASN A 133 8.10 -21.46 -4.83
CA ASN A 133 7.55 -22.18 -3.68
C ASN A 133 6.19 -22.79 -4.06
N VAL A 134 5.68 -23.78 -3.32
CA VAL A 134 4.24 -24.13 -3.40
C VAL A 134 3.50 -22.95 -2.76
N PRO A 135 2.99 -21.97 -3.55
CA PRO A 135 2.68 -20.63 -3.05
C PRO A 135 1.61 -20.67 -1.95
N HIS A 136 0.71 -21.65 -2.08
CA HIS A 136 -0.35 -21.95 -1.13
C HIS A 136 0.17 -22.24 0.28
N ARG A 137 1.18 -23.11 0.44
CA ARG A 137 1.62 -23.53 1.78
C ARG A 137 2.24 -22.39 2.57
N LEU A 138 3.12 -21.61 1.94
CA LEU A 138 3.77 -20.47 2.59
C LEU A 138 2.75 -19.40 2.95
N LEU A 139 1.86 -19.06 2.02
CA LEU A 139 0.85 -18.04 2.24
C LEU A 139 -0.17 -18.45 3.33
N ASP A 140 -0.56 -19.73 3.35
CA ASP A 140 -1.45 -20.29 4.38
C ASP A 140 -0.79 -20.25 5.76
N GLU A 141 0.47 -20.65 5.87
CA GLU A 141 1.22 -20.64 7.14
C GLU A 141 1.34 -19.22 7.72
N ILE A 142 1.62 -18.24 6.86
CA ILE A 142 1.69 -16.82 7.26
C ILE A 142 0.31 -16.30 7.67
N ARG A 143 -0.76 -16.62 6.92
CA ARG A 143 -2.13 -16.21 7.24
C ARG A 143 -2.64 -16.84 8.54
N GLN A 144 -2.30 -18.10 8.81
CA GLN A 144 -2.63 -18.76 10.07
C GLN A 144 -1.94 -18.09 11.25
N THR A 145 -0.67 -17.70 11.08
CA THR A 145 0.10 -16.98 12.10
C THR A 145 -0.43 -15.57 12.33
N PHE A 146 -0.87 -14.90 11.27
CA PHE A 146 -1.30 -13.52 11.27
C PHE A 146 -2.72 -13.32 10.70
N PRO A 147 -3.77 -13.81 11.39
CA PRO A 147 -5.12 -13.94 10.83
C PRO A 147 -5.87 -12.61 10.61
N ARG A 148 -5.30 -11.48 11.06
CA ARG A 148 -5.90 -10.14 10.92
C ARG A 148 -5.22 -9.28 9.85
N LEU A 149 -4.13 -9.77 9.27
CA LEU A 149 -3.40 -9.04 8.23
C LEU A 149 -4.06 -9.26 6.88
N VAL A 150 -4.08 -8.21 6.07
CA VAL A 150 -4.49 -8.29 4.66
C VAL A 150 -3.23 -8.48 3.82
N PHE A 151 -3.13 -9.61 3.13
CA PHE A 151 -2.00 -9.88 2.25
C PHE A 151 -2.30 -9.34 0.86
N LEU A 152 -1.46 -8.41 0.43
CA LEU A 152 -1.48 -7.80 -0.88
C LEU A 152 -0.29 -8.33 -1.69
N ILE A 153 -0.56 -9.13 -2.72
CA ILE A 153 0.46 -9.69 -3.59
C ILE A 153 0.73 -8.73 -4.74
N ASP A 154 2.01 -8.42 -4.94
CA ASP A 154 2.52 -7.71 -6.09
C ASP A 154 2.63 -8.65 -7.28
N THR A 155 1.63 -8.63 -8.16
CA THR A 155 1.61 -9.48 -9.34
C THR A 155 2.50 -8.95 -10.48
N GLY A 156 3.05 -7.75 -10.33
CA GLY A 156 3.74 -7.05 -11.41
C GLY A 156 2.77 -6.61 -12.52
N PRO A 157 3.25 -6.47 -13.77
CA PRO A 157 2.49 -5.85 -14.86
C PRO A 157 1.31 -6.69 -15.36
N ALA A 158 1.37 -8.02 -15.17
CA ALA A 158 0.37 -8.95 -15.67
C ALA A 158 -0.06 -9.93 -14.56
N GLU A 159 -1.20 -10.59 -14.76
CA GLU A 159 -1.68 -11.62 -13.83
C GLU A 159 -0.78 -12.87 -13.90
N PRO A 160 -0.17 -13.31 -12.79
CA PRO A 160 0.67 -14.48 -12.77
C PRO A 160 -0.19 -15.76 -12.86
N PRO A 161 0.25 -16.75 -13.65
CA PRO A 161 -0.51 -17.99 -13.84
C PRO A 161 -0.55 -18.88 -12.59
N TRP A 162 0.30 -18.60 -11.60
CA TRP A 162 0.43 -19.36 -10.35
C TRP A 162 -0.38 -18.78 -9.19
N LEU A 163 -1.16 -17.71 -9.42
CA LEU A 163 -1.91 -17.06 -8.36
C LEU A 163 -2.93 -18.03 -7.73
N PRO A 164 -2.95 -18.18 -6.40
CA PRO A 164 -3.93 -19.04 -5.74
C PRO A 164 -5.39 -18.65 -6.00
N ASP A 165 -6.30 -19.62 -6.11
CA ASP A 165 -7.74 -19.40 -6.31
C ASP A 165 -8.42 -18.57 -5.21
N ASP A 166 -7.84 -18.59 -4.00
CA ASP A 166 -8.32 -17.85 -2.84
C ASP A 166 -7.71 -16.44 -2.74
N VAL A 167 -6.93 -16.03 -3.73
CA VAL A 167 -6.45 -14.66 -3.93
C VAL A 167 -7.31 -13.99 -5.00
N THR A 168 -7.94 -12.89 -4.65
CA THR A 168 -8.72 -12.11 -5.60
C THR A 168 -7.84 -11.05 -6.25
N LEU A 169 -7.62 -11.16 -7.57
CA LEU A 169 -7.02 -10.10 -8.36
C LEU A 169 -7.97 -8.92 -8.42
N ALA A 170 -7.49 -7.73 -8.07
CA ALA A 170 -8.31 -6.54 -8.18
C ALA A 170 -8.45 -6.12 -9.63
N ARG A 171 -9.67 -5.73 -9.98
CA ARG A 171 -10.03 -5.25 -11.32
C ARG A 171 -10.68 -3.86 -11.19
N PRO A 172 -10.56 -3.00 -12.22
CA PRO A 172 -9.78 -3.18 -13.44
C PRO A 172 -8.28 -3.19 -13.18
N MET A 173 -7.52 -3.76 -14.12
CA MET A 173 -6.06 -3.72 -14.06
C MET A 173 -5.56 -2.29 -14.27
N LEU A 174 -4.58 -1.86 -13.48
CA LEU A 174 -3.87 -0.60 -13.72
C LEU A 174 -2.92 -0.75 -14.92
N ASP A 175 -3.13 0.07 -15.94
CA ASP A 175 -2.24 0.15 -17.09
C ASP A 175 -0.87 0.73 -16.71
N ILE A 176 0.22 0.20 -17.28
CA ILE A 176 1.60 0.56 -16.90
C ILE A 176 1.92 1.98 -17.32
N GLU A 177 1.50 2.42 -18.51
CA GLU A 177 1.74 3.78 -18.98
C GLU A 177 1.02 4.80 -18.08
N THR A 178 -0.21 4.47 -17.70
CA THR A 178 -1.01 5.23 -16.73
C THR A 178 -0.33 5.29 -15.37
N GLU A 179 0.17 4.16 -14.85
CA GLU A 179 0.88 4.10 -13.57
C GLU A 179 2.17 4.93 -13.59
N GLN A 180 2.93 4.88 -14.68
CA GLN A 180 4.16 5.68 -14.83
C GLN A 180 3.85 7.17 -14.87
N ALA A 181 2.86 7.60 -15.66
CA ALA A 181 2.46 9.01 -15.72
C ALA A 181 1.96 9.52 -14.36
N GLN A 182 1.27 8.68 -13.60
CA GLN A 182 0.85 8.96 -12.23
C GLN A 182 2.05 9.10 -11.28
N LEU A 183 3.05 8.23 -11.38
CA LEU A 183 4.27 8.32 -10.59
C LEU A 183 5.06 9.59 -10.90
N ASP A 184 5.22 9.94 -12.18
CA ASP A 184 5.92 11.16 -12.60
C ASP A 184 5.21 12.42 -12.06
N LEU A 185 3.87 12.45 -12.14
CA LEU A 185 3.06 13.51 -11.54
C LEU A 185 3.19 13.53 -10.01
N PHE A 186 3.31 12.35 -9.38
CA PHE A 186 3.50 12.24 -7.95
C PHE A 186 4.80 12.92 -7.53
N ASP A 187 5.92 12.55 -8.15
CA ASP A 187 7.25 13.07 -7.85
C ASP A 187 7.33 14.57 -8.13
N ALA A 188 6.79 15.04 -9.26
CA ALA A 188 6.76 16.46 -9.59
C ALA A 188 5.93 17.29 -8.60
N THR A 189 4.80 16.75 -8.13
CA THR A 189 3.95 17.43 -7.14
C THR A 189 4.61 17.45 -5.77
N GLN A 190 5.28 16.36 -5.39
CA GLN A 190 6.02 16.28 -4.13
C GLN A 190 7.19 17.28 -4.11
N ASP A 191 7.97 17.37 -5.18
CA ASP A 191 9.04 18.38 -5.35
C ASP A 191 8.48 19.81 -5.24
N PHE A 192 7.35 20.08 -5.90
CA PHE A 192 6.70 21.39 -5.81
C PHE A 192 6.29 21.73 -4.38
N ILE A 193 5.66 20.79 -3.66
CA ILE A 193 5.21 20.99 -2.28
C ILE A 193 6.40 21.19 -1.33
N ASP A 194 7.49 20.44 -1.52
CA ASP A 194 8.64 20.46 -0.63
C ASP A 194 9.59 21.64 -0.87
N HIS A 195 9.72 22.10 -2.11
CA HIS A 195 10.74 23.09 -2.48
C HIS A 195 10.22 24.39 -3.09
N ARG A 196 8.98 24.43 -3.60
CA ARG A 196 8.48 25.59 -4.38
C ARG A 196 7.24 26.26 -3.79
N LEU A 197 6.47 25.55 -2.96
CA LEU A 197 5.23 26.06 -2.38
C LEU A 197 5.42 27.34 -1.54
N TYR A 198 6.61 27.55 -0.97
CA TYR A 198 6.93 28.75 -0.18
C TYR A 198 7.98 29.66 -0.80
N GLY A 199 8.40 29.37 -2.04
CA GLY A 199 9.54 30.02 -2.67
C GLY A 199 10.84 29.66 -1.95
N SER A 200 11.86 29.26 -2.71
CA SER A 200 13.23 29.37 -2.22
C SER A 200 13.45 30.83 -1.83
N THR A 201 13.68 31.11 -0.55
CA THR A 201 14.20 32.42 -0.10
C THR A 201 15.48 32.77 -0.82
#